data_AF-A0A1W9YV42-F1
#
_entry.id   AF-A0A1W9YV42-F1
#
_cell.length_a   1.000
_cell.length_b   1.000
_cell.length_c   1.000
_cell.angle_alpha   90.00
_cell.angle_beta   90.00
_cell.angle_gamma   90.00
#
_symmetry.space_group_name_H-M   'P 1'
#
loop_
_entity.id
_entity.type
_entity.pdbx_description
1 polymer ?
#
loop_
_entity_poly.entity_id
_entity_poly.type
_entity_poly.pdbx_seq_one_letter_code
_entity_poly.pdbx_strand_id
1 'polypeptide(L)'
;IALAATIGAGATAQLGAMRVSEEIDAVECMAVHSVSYLVSTRLIAGLIAIIPLYSLSVLAAFFAARFTTVFINGQSAGLYDHYFNTFLIPSDLLWSFLQAIVMAIAVMLVHTYYGYNASGGSVGVGIAVGQAVRTSLIVV
;
A
#
# COMPACT_ATOMS: atom_id res chain seq x y z
N ILE A 1 -4.23 4.57 -2.34
CA ILE A 1 -5.44 3.93 -2.92
C ILE A 1 -5.14 2.55 -3.52
N ALA A 2 -4.37 2.44 -4.61
CA ALA A 2 -4.11 1.14 -5.27
C ALA A 2 -3.56 0.07 -4.30
N LEU A 3 -2.59 0.44 -3.45
CA LEU A 3 -2.03 -0.47 -2.43
C LEU A 3 -3.09 -1.00 -1.45
N ALA A 4 -3.96 -0.14 -0.93
CA ALA A 4 -5.04 -0.54 -0.01
C ALA A 4 -6.04 -1.48 -0.68
N ALA A 5 -6.39 -1.19 -1.94
CA ALA A 5 -7.39 -1.93 -2.68
C ALA A 5 -6.92 -3.32 -3.14
N THR A 6 -5.63 -3.49 -3.47
CA THR A 6 -5.12 -4.77 -3.98
C THR A 6 -4.36 -5.55 -2.92
N ILE A 7 -3.26 -4.99 -2.43
CA ILE A 7 -2.36 -5.65 -1.47
C ILE A 7 -3.01 -5.70 -0.08
N GLY A 8 -3.57 -4.58 0.38
CA GLY A 8 -4.23 -4.48 1.68
C GLY A 8 -5.48 -5.36 1.79
N ALA A 9 -6.37 -5.27 0.80
CA ALA A 9 -7.57 -6.11 0.74
C ALA A 9 -7.23 -7.61 0.68
N GLY A 10 -6.23 -7.99 -0.12
CA GLY A 10 -5.73 -9.37 -0.18
C GLY A 10 -5.19 -9.85 1.18
N ALA A 11 -4.38 -9.03 1.86
CA ALA A 11 -3.86 -9.35 3.18
C ALA A 11 -4.97 -9.51 4.22
N THR A 12 -6.00 -8.67 4.18
CA THR A 12 -7.17 -8.74 5.06
C THR A 12 -7.97 -10.02 4.82
N ALA A 13 -8.20 -10.36 3.55
CA ALA A 13 -8.95 -11.56 3.17
C ALA A 13 -8.21 -12.84 3.59
N GLN A 14 -6.89 -12.89 3.43
CA GLN A 14 -6.06 -14.02 3.85
C GLN A 14 -6.08 -14.19 5.38
N LEU A 15 -5.84 -13.11 6.14
CA LEU A 15 -5.90 -13.15 7.60
C LEU A 15 -7.29 -13.54 8.10
N GLY A 16 -8.34 -12.96 7.50
CA GLY A 16 -9.72 -13.29 7.87
C GLY A 16 -10.08 -14.74 7.56
N ALA A 17 -9.61 -15.29 6.44
CA ALA A 17 -9.78 -16.70 6.11
C ALA A 17 -9.07 -17.60 7.14
N MET A 18 -7.83 -17.28 7.50
CA MET A 18 -7.08 -18.00 8.55
C MET A 18 -7.80 -17.95 9.90
N ARG A 19 -8.44 -16.81 10.25
CA ARG A 19 -9.21 -16.68 11.49
C ARG A 19 -10.45 -17.55 11.48
N VAL A 20 -11.19 -17.57 10.38
CA VAL A 20 -12.42 -18.37 10.23
C VAL A 20 -12.13 -19.88 10.18
N SER A 21 -10.96 -20.26 9.65
CA SER A 21 -10.49 -21.65 9.62
C SER A 21 -9.80 -22.12 10.91
N GLU A 22 -9.81 -21.30 11.97
CA GLU A 22 -9.13 -21.58 13.26
C GLU A 22 -7.60 -21.79 13.14
N GLU A 23 -6.98 -21.43 12.01
CA GLU A 23 -5.53 -21.58 11.79
C GLU A 23 -4.72 -20.66 12.72
N ILE A 24 -5.26 -19.49 13.06
CA ILE A 24 -4.62 -18.56 14.00
C ILE A 24 -4.56 -19.17 15.40
N ASP A 25 -5.65 -19.81 15.84
CA ASP A 25 -5.70 -20.46 17.16
C ASP A 25 -4.79 -21.69 17.22
N ALA A 26 -4.65 -22.41 16.10
CA ALA A 26 -3.69 -23.51 15.98
C ALA A 26 -2.23 -23.03 16.18
N VAL A 27 -1.86 -21.89 15.60
CA VAL A 27 -0.52 -21.30 15.78
C VAL A 27 -0.28 -20.87 17.24
N GLU A 28 -1.30 -20.34 17.92
CA GLU A 28 -1.19 -20.00 19.34
C GLU A 28 -1.02 -21.25 20.23
N CYS A 29 -1.69 -22.36 19.90
CA CYS A 29 -1.52 -23.64 20.58
C CYS A 29 -0.09 -24.21 20.41
N MET A 30 0.62 -23.82 19.35
CA MET A 30 2.04 -24.16 19.14
C MET A 30 3.01 -23.25 19.92
N ALA A 31 2.50 -22.45 20.87
CA ALA A 31 3.26 -21.49 21.67
C ALA A 31 3.94 -20.39 20.83
N VAL A 32 3.42 -20.08 19.63
CA VAL A 32 3.89 -18.98 18.79
C VAL A 32 2.96 -17.78 18.94
N HIS A 33 3.52 -16.60 19.16
CA HIS A 33 2.76 -15.36 19.25
C HIS A 33 2.22 -14.94 17.87
N SER A 34 0.97 -15.33 17.58
CA SER A 34 0.25 -15.15 16.31
C SER A 34 0.30 -13.72 15.78
N VAL A 35 0.02 -12.73 16.63
CA VAL A 35 0.01 -11.30 16.27
C VAL A 35 1.39 -10.89 15.77
N SER A 36 2.44 -11.14 16.56
CA SER A 36 3.79 -10.75 16.17
C SER A 36 4.24 -11.47 14.90
N TYR A 37 3.89 -12.74 14.71
CA TYR A 37 4.32 -13.51 13.55
C TYR A 37 3.57 -13.12 12.27
N LEU A 38 2.24 -13.07 12.32
CA LEU A 38 1.39 -12.85 11.15
C LEU A 38 1.31 -11.38 10.72
N VAL A 39 1.34 -10.44 11.68
CA VAL A 39 1.24 -9.00 11.39
C VAL A 39 2.58 -8.44 10.92
N SER A 40 3.68 -8.76 11.62
CA SER A 40 5.00 -8.18 11.28
C SER A 40 5.48 -8.61 9.89
N THR A 41 5.33 -9.88 9.54
CA THR A 41 5.74 -10.43 8.24
C THR A 41 5.01 -9.75 7.08
N ARG A 42 3.70 -9.52 7.22
CA ARG A 42 2.89 -8.81 6.22
C ARG A 42 3.23 -7.33 6.16
N LEU A 43 3.47 -6.68 7.30
CA LEU A 43 3.85 -5.27 7.33
C LEU A 43 5.20 -5.05 6.64
N ILE A 44 6.20 -5.89 6.93
CA ILE A 44 7.51 -5.86 6.28
C ILE A 44 7.37 -6.14 4.78
N ALA A 45 6.58 -7.15 4.39
CA ALA A 45 6.33 -7.44 2.97
C ALA A 45 5.70 -6.26 2.23
N GLY A 46 4.71 -5.59 2.84
CA GLY A 46 4.09 -4.38 2.28
C GLY A 46 5.06 -3.22 2.15
N LEU A 47 5.99 -3.07 3.10
CA LEU A 47 7.00 -2.00 3.11
C LEU A 47 8.09 -2.26 2.06
N ILE A 48 8.52 -3.50 1.89
CA ILE A 48 9.44 -3.88 0.81
C ILE A 48 8.78 -3.70 -0.55
N ALA A 49 7.47 -3.99 -0.66
CA ALA A 49 6.74 -3.84 -1.92
C ALA A 49 6.51 -2.37 -2.32
N ILE A 50 6.25 -1.45 -1.39
CA ILE A 50 5.96 -0.04 -1.74
C ILE A 50 7.17 0.69 -2.35
N ILE A 51 8.39 0.40 -1.88
CA ILE A 51 9.61 1.11 -2.32
C ILE A 51 9.82 1.04 -3.85
N PRO A 52 9.89 -0.15 -4.49
CA PRO A 52 10.05 -0.24 -5.94
C PRO A 52 8.79 0.23 -6.69
N LEU A 53 7.60 -0.01 -6.14
CA LEU A 53 6.34 0.36 -6.80
C LEU A 53 6.17 1.89 -6.88
N TYR A 54 6.55 2.60 -5.82
CA TYR A 54 6.54 4.05 -5.77
C TYR A 54 7.61 4.64 -6.70
N SER A 55 8.83 4.10 -6.69
CA SER A 55 9.89 4.52 -7.61
C SER A 55 9.47 4.41 -9.09
N LEU A 56 8.89 3.27 -9.48
CA LEU A 56 8.38 3.05 -10.83
C LEU A 56 7.24 4.01 -11.18
N SER A 57 6.35 4.29 -10.22
CA SER A 57 5.24 5.24 -10.41
C SER A 57 5.74 6.67 -10.66
N VAL A 58 6.76 7.11 -9.92
CA VAL A 58 7.37 8.45 -10.11
C VAL A 58 8.06 8.55 -11.46
N LEU A 59 8.84 7.53 -11.84
CA LEU A 59 9.48 7.49 -13.17
C LEU A 59 8.44 7.53 -14.29
N ALA A 60 7.39 6.71 -14.20
CA ALA A 60 6.31 6.69 -15.18
C ALA A 60 5.59 8.04 -15.27
N ALA A 61 5.37 8.71 -14.14
CA ALA A 61 4.76 10.04 -14.09
C ALA A 61 5.62 11.09 -14.83
N PHE A 62 6.94 11.09 -14.62
CA PHE A 62 7.85 12.02 -15.31
C PHE A 62 7.93 11.74 -16.82
N PHE A 63 7.96 10.47 -17.22
CA PHE A 63 7.92 10.10 -18.64
C PHE A 63 6.60 10.50 -19.28
N ALA A 64 5.47 10.27 -18.62
CA ALA A 64 4.16 10.65 -19.12
C ALA A 64 4.03 12.18 -19.25
N ALA A 65 4.49 12.94 -18.26
CA ALA A 65 4.48 14.41 -18.30
C ALA A 65 5.32 14.96 -19.46
N ARG A 66 6.52 14.42 -19.70
CA ARG A 66 7.37 14.79 -20.85
C ARG A 66 6.71 14.43 -22.17
N PHE A 67 6.11 13.24 -22.25
CA PHE A 67 5.47 12.77 -23.47
C PHE A 67 4.27 13.64 -23.84
N THR A 68 3.39 13.96 -22.88
CA THR A 68 2.23 14.81 -23.11
C THR A 68 2.63 16.23 -23.51
N THR A 69 3.62 16.83 -22.83
CA THR A 69 4.03 18.21 -23.12
C THR A 69 4.67 18.37 -24.49
N VAL A 70 5.53 17.42 -24.91
CA VAL A 70 6.24 17.51 -26.18
C VAL A 70 5.37 17.05 -27.35
N PHE A 71 4.71 15.90 -27.25
CA PHE A 71 4.02 15.29 -28.39
C PHE A 71 2.57 15.72 -28.54
N ILE A 72 1.86 16.00 -27.43
CA ILE A 72 0.45 16.38 -27.48
C ILE A 72 0.31 17.90 -27.54
N ASN A 73 1.02 18.63 -26.67
CA ASN A 73 0.94 20.10 -26.63
C ASN A 73 1.90 20.80 -27.60
N GLY A 74 2.76 20.06 -28.31
CA GLY A 74 3.69 20.60 -29.31
C GLY A 74 4.74 21.55 -28.75
N GLN A 75 5.01 21.52 -27.44
CA GLN A 75 6.02 22.36 -26.81
C GLN A 75 7.43 21.82 -27.07
N SER A 76 8.42 22.71 -27.07
CA SER A 76 9.82 22.30 -27.23
C SER A 76 10.29 21.44 -26.05
N ALA A 77 10.94 20.32 -26.34
CA ALA A 77 11.52 19.43 -25.33
C ALA A 77 12.53 20.15 -24.42
N GLY A 78 13.29 21.10 -24.97
CA GLY A 78 14.24 21.89 -24.18
C GLY A 78 13.57 22.81 -23.16
N LEU A 79 12.34 23.26 -23.44
CA LEU A 79 11.57 24.07 -22.51
C LEU A 79 11.09 23.22 -21.32
N TYR A 80 10.56 22.01 -21.59
CA TYR A 80 10.20 21.06 -20.53
C TYR A 80 11.42 20.70 -19.66
N ASP A 81 12.55 20.35 -20.27
CA ASP A 81 13.75 19.92 -19.54
C ASP A 81 14.34 21.06 -18.69
N HIS A 82 14.23 22.32 -19.13
CA HIS A 82 14.65 23.49 -18.35
C HIS A 82 13.78 23.72 -17.11
N TYR A 83 12.45 23.71 -17.28
CA TYR A 83 11.51 23.84 -16.15
C TYR A 83 11.62 22.65 -15.20
N PHE A 84 11.78 21.43 -15.73
CA PHE A 84 11.95 20.23 -14.92
C PHE A 84 13.18 20.34 -14.01
N ASN A 85 14.35 20.71 -14.52
CA ASN A 85 15.56 20.85 -13.69
C ASN A 85 15.49 22.04 -12.71
N THR A 86 14.77 23.11 -13.06
CA THR A 86 14.67 24.30 -12.20
C THR A 86 13.72 24.09 -11.03
N PHE A 87 12.61 23.37 -11.25
CA PHE A 87 11.56 23.17 -10.24
C PHE A 87 11.65 21.83 -9.52
N LEU A 88 12.41 20.86 -10.02
CA LEU A 88 12.64 19.60 -9.32
C LEU A 88 13.67 19.80 -8.20
N ILE A 89 13.17 20.03 -6.99
CA ILE A 89 14.01 20.07 -5.80
C ILE A 89 14.17 18.63 -5.28
N PRO A 90 15.39 18.08 -5.16
CA PRO A 90 15.60 16.70 -4.70
C PRO A 90 15.05 16.42 -3.29
N SER A 91 14.94 17.45 -2.43
CA SER A 91 14.33 17.32 -1.10
C SER A 91 12.86 16.94 -1.17
N ASP A 92 12.13 17.45 -2.15
CA ASP A 92 10.69 17.23 -2.27
C ASP A 92 10.39 15.78 -2.66
N LEU A 93 11.29 15.19 -3.47
CA LEU A 93 11.25 13.78 -3.82
C LEU A 93 11.53 12.88 -2.59
N LEU A 94 12.46 13.27 -1.72
CA LEU A 94 12.71 12.52 -0.48
C LEU A 94 11.53 12.61 0.49
N TRP A 95 10.92 13.78 0.63
CA TRP A 95 9.70 13.97 1.42
C TRP A 95 8.54 13.15 0.89
N SER A 96 8.37 13.08 -0.44
CA SER A 96 7.30 12.29 -1.05
C SER A 96 7.51 10.79 -0.84
N PHE A 97 8.75 10.30 -0.90
CA PHE A 97 9.10 8.91 -0.55
C PHE A 97 8.81 8.60 0.92
N LEU A 98 9.21 9.47 1.85
CA LEU A 98 8.95 9.30 3.27
C LEU A 98 7.44 9.23 3.54
N GLN A 99 6.67 10.14 2.95
CA GLN A 99 5.22 10.16 3.08
C GLN A 99 4.59 8.87 2.52
N ALA A 100 5.05 8.38 1.37
CA ALA A 100 4.57 7.12 0.80
C ALA A 100 4.81 5.91 1.73
N ILE A 101 5.96 5.86 2.39
CA ILE A 101 6.28 4.80 3.37
C ILE A 101 5.34 4.89 4.58
N VAL A 102 5.14 6.09 5.13
CA VAL A 102 4.25 6.30 6.29
C VAL A 102 2.81 5.90 5.94
N MET A 103 2.31 6.30 4.77
CA MET A 103 0.98 5.91 4.28
C MET A 103 0.89 4.38 4.11
N ALA A 104 1.91 3.72 3.57
CA ALA A 104 1.91 2.27 3.41
C ALA A 104 1.85 1.53 4.76
N ILE A 105 2.60 2.00 5.76
CA ILE A 105 2.55 1.44 7.13
C ILE A 105 1.14 1.57 7.71
N ALA A 106 0.55 2.77 7.62
CA ALA A 106 -0.79 3.03 8.13
C ALA A 106 -1.83 2.11 7.47
N VAL A 107 -1.78 1.96 6.14
CA VAL A 107 -2.66 1.06 5.39
C VAL A 107 -2.49 -0.39 5.87
N MET A 108 -1.25 -0.89 5.94
CA MET A 108 -1.01 -2.28 6.34
C MET A 108 -1.45 -2.57 7.79
N LEU A 109 -1.28 -1.62 8.71
CA LEU A 109 -1.77 -1.75 10.08
C LEU A 109 -3.30 -1.85 10.13
N VAL A 110 -4.01 -0.99 9.39
CA VAL A 110 -5.48 -1.04 9.30
C VAL A 110 -5.93 -2.40 8.75
N HIS A 111 -5.35 -2.84 7.63
CA HIS A 111 -5.74 -4.10 7.00
C HIS A 111 -5.45 -5.34 7.85
N THR A 112 -4.31 -5.37 8.53
CA THR A 112 -3.97 -6.47 9.44
C THR A 112 -4.86 -6.50 10.68
N TYR A 113 -5.25 -5.34 11.21
CA TYR A 113 -6.20 -5.25 12.32
C TYR A 113 -7.58 -5.81 11.97
N TYR A 114 -8.18 -5.32 10.88
CA TYR A 114 -9.49 -5.80 10.44
C TYR A 114 -9.47 -7.27 9.99
N GLY A 115 -8.35 -7.74 9.42
CA GLY A 115 -8.19 -9.15 9.03
C GLY A 115 -8.09 -10.08 10.24
N TYR A 116 -7.32 -9.69 11.25
CA TYR A 116 -7.14 -10.49 12.46
C TYR A 116 -8.43 -10.62 13.29
N ASN A 117 -9.22 -9.54 13.35
CA ASN A 117 -10.48 -9.48 14.11
C ASN A 117 -11.72 -9.82 13.26
N ALA A 118 -11.55 -10.47 12.11
CA ALA A 118 -12.67 -10.90 11.29
C ALA A 118 -13.50 -11.98 12.00
N SER A 119 -14.83 -11.89 11.91
CA SER A 119 -15.77 -12.81 12.56
C SER A 119 -17.02 -12.99 11.72
N GLY A 120 -17.78 -14.08 11.91
CA GLY A 120 -19.01 -14.33 11.16
C GLY A 120 -18.83 -15.15 9.87
N GLY A 121 -17.86 -16.07 9.86
CA GLY A 121 -17.63 -16.97 8.73
C GLY A 121 -17.10 -16.27 7.47
N SER A 122 -17.28 -16.91 6.31
CA SER A 122 -16.80 -16.40 5.02
C SER A 122 -17.41 -15.04 4.63
N VAL A 123 -18.68 -14.80 4.99
CA VAL A 123 -19.36 -13.51 4.76
C VAL A 123 -18.72 -12.41 5.59
N GLY A 124 -18.38 -12.72 6.85
CA GLY A 124 -17.69 -11.81 7.76
C GLY A 124 -16.35 -11.31 7.23
N VAL A 125 -15.58 -12.17 6.56
CA VAL A 125 -14.31 -11.80 5.92
C VAL A 125 -14.53 -10.75 4.84
N GLY A 126 -15.54 -10.92 3.99
CA GLY A 126 -15.88 -9.93 2.94
C GLY A 126 -16.25 -8.57 3.52
N ILE A 127 -17.03 -8.55 4.61
CA ILE A 127 -17.39 -7.32 5.32
C ILE A 127 -16.15 -6.66 5.92
N ALA A 128 -15.28 -7.43 6.56
CA ALA A 128 -14.03 -6.94 7.14
C ALA A 128 -13.11 -6.32 6.09
N VAL A 129 -12.98 -6.93 4.90
CA VAL A 129 -12.23 -6.37 3.77
C VAL A 129 -12.81 -5.02 3.34
N GLY A 130 -14.13 -4.92 3.19
CA GLY A 130 -14.78 -3.67 2.81
C GLY A 130 -14.59 -2.56 3.85
N GLN A 131 -14.70 -2.89 5.15
CA GLN A 131 -14.45 -1.95 6.25
C GLN A 131 -12.99 -1.51 6.31
N ALA A 132 -12.05 -2.44 6.11
CA ALA A 132 -10.61 -2.15 6.09
C ALA A 132 -10.25 -1.18 4.97
N VAL A 133 -10.75 -1.42 3.75
CA VAL A 133 -10.53 -0.53 2.60
C VAL A 133 -11.13 0.86 2.85
N ARG A 134 -12.36 0.93 3.37
CA ARG A 134 -12.98 2.23 3.67
C ARG A 134 -12.20 3.01 4.72
N THR A 135 -11.76 2.34 5.78
CA THR A 135 -11.03 2.97 6.88
C THR A 135 -9.65 3.41 6.43
N SER A 136 -8.94 2.57 5.67
CA SER A 136 -7.61 2.92 5.14
C SER A 136 -7.64 4.07 4.14
N LEU A 137 -8.77 4.29 3.45
CA LEU A 137 -8.98 5.47 2.59
C LEU A 137 -9.26 6.76 3.36
N ILE A 138 -9.74 6.68 4.61
CA ILE A 138 -9.97 7.87 5.46
C ILE A 138 -8.68 8.28 6.16
N VAL A 139 -7.84 7.30 6.53
CA VAL A 139 -6.57 7.51 7.23
C VAL A 139 -5.51 8.17 6.34
N VAL A 140 -5.63 8.01 5.02
CA VAL A 140 -4.59 8.31 4.02
C VAL A 140 -5.09 9.28 2.99
#